data_AF-A0A023GD01-F1
#
_entry.id   AF-A0A023GD01-F1
#
_cell.length_a   1.000
_cell.length_b   1.000
_cell.length_c   1.000
_cell.angle_alpha   90.00
_cell.angle_beta   90.00
_cell.angle_gamma   90.00
#
_symmetry.space_group_name_H-M   'P 1'
#
loop_
_entity.id
_entity.type
_entity.pdbx_description
1 polymer ?
#
loop_
_entity_poly.entity_id
_entity_poly.type
_entity_poly.pdbx_seq_one_letter_code
_entity_poly.pdbx_strand_id
1 'polypeptide(L)'
;MTHFNKPSLQELLSQLEACQPQEWCGLLEGESHNFIAIPLRGVAGSLHDTARRGKRVRRVSSFHSKWSTRHRSNSGIRMKCATQAIRTAAFAYSQLYARTTAKEIKQPLEGVVNGEIPPWLKGSFLVNGPGQASVGPDRYRHAFDGLALLREFTVSDGRAWYRHRFLQSETFRRNQLSGRIVVSEFGTAGSEDPCKGALERFISRYSLVEDFTDNALVNVTPIGDQLCAMTESPYLHRINASTLDTMGRIDLRNLASLHTIAAHPHTYEGYTYLLGTRFTPPRPKYVLLRFPNSEEMSGCESILENARVMTEVPLKSQLYPSYIHSFAVTQNWIVLIEQSLIISLPRLLLSKPMQTHGFVSCMQFDNKRRARFHVIDRKTGALHLTNIETEPLFVFHHINAFEQNDGSEVVVDVCAYDDDAFIRSMYLDHDSRTPNTRFGQVRRFVLDLEGGCSSSSPRLTHPVRCYSQGGLRGEMPRINELYNGRRYRYAYLLSQADEDDRKEDIFLSKLDLDSGDWLRWQCADWVPSEPVMVPKPGSEVEDDGVLLSPLVHASDECQRALLVLDAASFRQLAFVRFFTDCAAPATFHGCFLQAS
;
A
#
# COMPACT_ATOMS: atom_id res chain seq x y z
N MET A 1 20.38 -11.38 68.85
CA MET A 1 21.64 -11.14 68.12
C MET A 1 21.44 -11.52 66.67
N THR A 2 22.29 -10.96 65.79
CA THR A 2 22.36 -11.06 64.32
C THR A 2 21.38 -10.20 63.51
N HIS A 3 21.81 -8.96 63.27
CA HIS A 3 21.45 -8.12 62.12
C HIS A 3 22.06 -8.71 60.83
N PHE A 4 21.32 -8.70 59.73
CA PHE A 4 21.88 -8.85 58.38
C PHE A 4 21.81 -7.50 57.66
N ASN A 5 22.99 -6.95 57.30
CA ASN A 5 23.15 -5.76 56.48
C ASN A 5 22.86 -6.09 55.00
N LYS A 6 22.17 -5.19 54.30
CA LYS A 6 22.11 -5.17 52.83
C LYS A 6 23.34 -4.43 52.27
N PRO A 7 23.98 -4.90 51.20
CA PRO A 7 25.12 -4.22 50.59
C PRO A 7 24.68 -2.94 49.86
N SER A 8 25.61 -1.99 49.73
CA SER A 8 25.35 -0.69 49.10
C SER A 8 25.49 -0.75 47.59
N LEU A 9 24.81 0.16 46.88
CA LEU A 9 24.76 0.26 45.42
C LEU A 9 26.15 0.40 44.77
N GLN A 10 27.17 0.85 45.51
CA GLN A 10 28.56 0.97 45.02
C GLN A 10 29.31 -0.37 44.96
N GLU A 11 28.96 -1.37 45.78
CA GLU A 11 29.60 -2.70 45.72
C GLU A 11 29.10 -3.52 44.53
N LEU A 12 27.83 -3.36 44.13
CA LEU A 12 27.26 -3.99 42.94
C LEU A 12 27.80 -3.43 41.62
N LEU A 13 28.20 -2.16 41.60
CA LEU A 13 28.77 -1.51 40.41
C LEU A 13 30.23 -1.91 40.15
N SER A 14 30.98 -2.33 41.17
CA SER A 14 32.36 -2.80 41.02
C SER A 14 32.51 -4.21 40.41
N GLN A 15 31.42 -4.98 40.32
CA GLN A 15 31.42 -6.33 39.75
C GLN A 15 31.00 -6.37 38.27
N LEU A 16 30.63 -5.23 37.68
CA LEU A 16 30.16 -5.14 36.29
C LEU A 16 31.19 -4.57 35.30
N GLU A 17 32.40 -4.18 35.75
CA GLU A 17 33.47 -3.66 34.87
C GLU A 17 34.60 -4.66 34.56
N ALA A 18 34.44 -5.95 34.88
CA ALA A 18 35.44 -6.97 34.53
C ALA A 18 34.80 -8.18 33.85
N CYS A 19 34.63 -8.12 32.52
CA CYS A 19 34.81 -9.24 31.58
C CYS A 19 34.49 -8.79 30.13
N GLN A 20 35.47 -8.95 29.24
CA GLN A 20 35.37 -8.87 27.77
C GLN A 20 35.74 -10.27 27.19
N PRO A 21 35.42 -10.58 25.92
CA PRO A 21 34.58 -11.71 25.56
C PRO A 21 35.36 -12.80 24.81
N GLN A 22 35.15 -14.06 25.17
CA GLN A 22 35.51 -15.21 24.33
C GLN A 22 34.80 -16.47 24.83
N GLU A 23 34.35 -17.28 23.86
CA GLU A 23 33.94 -18.69 23.98
C GLU A 23 32.66 -19.02 24.74
N TRP A 24 31.50 -18.94 24.07
CA TRP A 24 30.44 -19.97 24.18
C TRP A 24 29.79 -20.18 22.81
N CYS A 25 30.46 -20.92 21.93
CA CYS A 25 29.80 -21.72 20.91
C CYS A 25 29.39 -23.05 21.56
N GLY A 26 28.11 -23.40 21.46
CA GLY A 26 27.62 -24.74 21.78
C GLY A 26 26.41 -24.74 22.69
N LEU A 27 25.32 -25.30 22.16
CA LEU A 27 24.11 -25.77 22.86
C LEU A 27 23.09 -24.70 23.25
N LEU A 28 22.25 -24.30 22.29
CA LEU A 28 20.80 -24.22 22.47
C LEU A 28 20.13 -24.48 21.10
N GLU A 29 20.13 -25.75 20.68
CA GLU A 29 19.13 -26.25 19.76
C GLU A 29 17.80 -26.36 20.53
N GLY A 30 16.72 -25.88 19.89
CA GLY A 30 15.37 -26.30 20.18
C GLY A 30 14.62 -25.49 21.25
N GLU A 31 14.04 -24.36 20.87
CA GLU A 31 12.72 -23.98 21.37
C GLU A 31 11.87 -23.37 20.26
N SER A 32 10.76 -24.06 19.98
CA SER A 32 9.68 -23.69 19.10
C SER A 32 9.10 -22.32 19.47
N HIS A 33 9.10 -21.36 18.55
CA HIS A 33 8.28 -20.17 18.66
C HIS A 33 6.79 -20.55 18.53
N ASN A 34 6.02 -20.21 19.57
CA ASN A 34 4.57 -20.45 19.63
C ASN A 34 3.84 -19.58 18.60
N PHE A 35 3.23 -20.23 17.62
CA PHE A 35 2.27 -19.63 16.69
C PHE A 35 0.88 -19.59 17.35
N ILE A 36 0.18 -18.47 17.20
CA ILE A 36 -1.27 -18.41 17.44
C ILE A 36 -1.93 -18.50 16.06
N ALA A 37 -2.34 -19.71 15.66
CA ALA A 37 -3.44 -19.83 14.71
C ALA A 37 -4.72 -19.42 15.45
N ILE A 38 -5.55 -18.56 14.86
CA ILE A 38 -6.87 -18.21 15.40
C ILE A 38 -7.92 -19.06 14.67
N PRO A 39 -8.28 -20.27 15.14
CA PRO A 39 -9.33 -21.07 14.51
C PRO A 39 -10.72 -20.51 14.83
N LEU A 40 -11.52 -20.24 13.81
CA LEU A 40 -12.95 -19.99 13.94
C LEU A 40 -13.68 -21.31 14.24
N ARG A 41 -14.12 -21.54 15.49
CA ARG A 41 -15.09 -22.60 15.80
C ARG A 41 -16.52 -22.05 15.66
N GLY A 42 -17.14 -22.34 14.51
CA GLY A 42 -18.59 -22.30 14.35
C GLY A 42 -19.22 -23.55 14.94
N VAL A 43 -20.09 -23.39 15.95
CA VAL A 43 -20.94 -24.48 16.45
C VAL A 43 -22.16 -24.58 15.53
N ALA A 44 -22.16 -25.56 14.64
CA ALA A 44 -23.36 -26.04 13.99
C ALA A 44 -23.96 -27.17 14.85
N GLY A 45 -25.17 -26.94 15.36
CA GLY A 45 -25.97 -27.96 16.02
C GLY A 45 -27.41 -27.87 15.50
N SER A 46 -27.79 -28.83 14.67
CA SER A 46 -29.17 -29.05 14.23
C SER A 46 -30.04 -29.50 15.40
N LEU A 47 -31.31 -29.09 15.45
CA LEU A 47 -32.39 -29.92 15.99
C LEU A 47 -33.75 -29.45 15.42
N HIS A 48 -34.52 -30.45 14.95
CA HIS A 48 -35.86 -30.35 14.40
C HIS A 48 -36.92 -30.01 15.47
N ASP A 49 -37.82 -29.11 15.09
CA ASP A 49 -39.29 -29.15 15.16
C ASP A 49 -40.01 -29.72 16.41
N THR A 50 -40.83 -28.90 17.08
CA THR A 50 -42.28 -29.10 17.26
C THR A 50 -42.95 -27.99 18.09
N ALA A 51 -44.21 -27.74 17.75
CA ALA A 51 -45.06 -26.59 18.10
C ALA A 51 -45.67 -26.58 19.52
N ARG A 52 -46.00 -25.37 20.02
CA ARG A 52 -47.38 -24.88 20.33
C ARG A 52 -47.44 -23.84 21.47
N ARG A 53 -48.27 -22.82 21.21
CA ARG A 53 -49.16 -22.06 22.11
C ARG A 53 -48.52 -21.06 23.10
N GLY A 54 -49.09 -19.85 23.05
CA GLY A 54 -48.64 -18.68 23.78
C GLY A 54 -49.27 -18.45 25.15
N LYS A 55 -48.85 -17.36 25.79
CA LYS A 55 -49.65 -16.39 26.56
C LYS A 55 -48.73 -15.29 27.12
N ARG A 56 -49.23 -14.05 27.07
CA ARG A 56 -48.71 -12.87 27.78
C ARG A 56 -48.87 -13.05 29.30
N VAL A 57 -47.89 -12.65 30.12
CA VAL A 57 -48.10 -11.97 31.43
C VAL A 57 -46.89 -11.06 31.76
N ARG A 58 -47.19 -9.99 32.51
CA ARG A 58 -46.43 -8.78 32.89
C ARG A 58 -45.27 -8.96 33.89
N ARG A 59 -44.41 -7.92 33.92
CA ARG A 59 -43.48 -7.42 34.96
C ARG A 59 -43.78 -7.86 36.41
N VAL A 60 -42.72 -8.18 37.16
CA VAL A 60 -42.46 -7.70 38.55
C VAL A 60 -40.94 -7.63 38.80
N SER A 61 -40.51 -6.53 39.43
CA SER A 61 -39.19 -6.26 40.02
C SER A 61 -39.05 -6.84 41.43
N SER A 62 -37.87 -7.29 41.87
CA SER A 62 -37.33 -7.03 43.22
C SER A 62 -35.97 -7.69 43.49
N PHE A 63 -35.34 -7.15 44.53
CA PHE A 63 -33.95 -7.17 44.99
C PHE A 63 -33.59 -8.35 45.91
N HIS A 64 -32.27 -8.51 46.15
CA HIS A 64 -31.59 -9.18 47.30
C HIS A 64 -31.57 -10.72 47.29
N SER A 65 -30.46 -11.45 47.46
CA SER A 65 -29.38 -11.35 48.48
C SER A 65 -28.34 -12.48 48.27
N LYS A 66 -27.23 -12.40 49.02
CA LYS A 66 -25.99 -13.20 48.98
C LYS A 66 -26.11 -14.62 49.57
N TRP A 67 -24.98 -15.33 49.55
CA TRP A 67 -24.54 -16.60 50.19
C TRP A 67 -24.42 -17.77 49.21
N SER A 68 -23.39 -18.63 49.20
CA SER A 68 -21.99 -18.63 49.63
C SER A 68 -21.38 -19.95 49.14
N THR A 69 -20.04 -20.02 49.00
CA THR A 69 -19.16 -21.22 49.14
C THR A 69 -19.29 -22.39 48.15
N ARG A 70 -18.27 -23.12 47.72
CA ARG A 70 -16.79 -23.05 47.64
C ARG A 70 -16.35 -24.35 46.91
N HIS A 71 -15.17 -24.33 46.28
CA HIS A 71 -14.31 -25.45 45.84
C HIS A 71 -14.56 -26.20 44.52
N ARG A 72 -13.65 -25.98 43.55
CA ARG A 72 -12.61 -26.93 43.06
C ARG A 72 -11.66 -26.16 42.11
N SER A 73 -10.45 -25.83 42.58
CA SER A 73 -9.16 -26.39 42.16
C SER A 73 -8.88 -26.35 40.65
N ASN A 74 -8.04 -25.40 40.22
CA ASN A 74 -7.00 -25.71 39.25
C ASN A 74 -5.78 -24.82 39.49
N SER A 75 -4.69 -25.47 39.85
CA SER A 75 -3.34 -24.95 39.98
C SER A 75 -2.81 -24.58 38.61
N GLY A 76 -2.61 -23.29 38.37
CA GLY A 76 -1.80 -22.76 37.28
C GLY A 76 -0.97 -21.62 37.83
N ILE A 77 0.30 -21.89 38.11
CA ILE A 77 1.28 -20.89 38.52
C ILE A 77 1.41 -19.92 37.34
N ARG A 78 0.77 -18.75 37.43
CA ARG A 78 1.07 -17.61 36.55
C ARG A 78 2.42 -17.07 36.95
N MET A 79 3.46 -17.54 36.28
CA MET A 79 4.75 -16.85 36.27
C MET A 79 4.50 -15.50 35.58
N LYS A 80 4.41 -14.43 36.38
CA LYS A 80 4.44 -13.07 35.85
C LYS A 80 5.86 -12.83 35.34
N CYS A 81 6.11 -13.16 34.08
CA CYS A 81 7.23 -12.56 33.37
C CYS A 81 6.90 -11.08 33.27
N ALA A 82 7.59 -10.26 34.06
CA ALA A 82 7.58 -8.82 33.87
C ALA A 82 8.34 -8.55 32.57
N THR A 83 7.66 -8.70 31.43
CA THR A 83 8.07 -8.03 30.20
C THR A 83 7.94 -6.55 30.51
N GLN A 84 9.08 -5.93 30.82
CA GLN A 84 9.18 -4.49 30.84
C GLN A 84 9.05 -4.05 29.37
N ALA A 85 7.80 -3.98 28.90
CA ALA A 85 7.46 -3.29 27.68
C ALA A 85 7.92 -1.85 27.90
N ILE A 86 9.08 -1.53 27.34
CA ILE A 86 9.43 -0.13 27.11
C ILE A 86 8.25 0.42 26.32
N ARG A 87 7.52 1.35 26.93
CA ARG A 87 6.52 2.15 26.23
C ARG A 87 7.29 2.98 25.22
N THR A 88 7.56 2.42 24.05
CA THR A 88 7.88 3.19 22.87
C THR A 88 6.71 4.16 22.71
N ALA A 89 6.99 5.46 22.70
CA ALA A 89 5.96 6.45 22.44
C ALA A 89 5.25 6.01 21.15
N ALA A 90 3.91 5.94 21.21
CA ALA A 90 3.06 5.71 20.06
C ALA A 90 3.55 6.59 18.88
N PHE A 91 4.11 5.97 17.86
CA PHE A 91 4.69 6.67 16.72
C PHE A 91 3.67 6.61 15.60
N ALA A 92 3.15 7.77 15.19
CA ALA A 92 2.20 7.82 14.10
C ALA A 92 2.86 7.28 12.82
N TYR A 93 2.23 6.29 12.18
CA TYR A 93 2.73 5.63 10.97
C TYR A 93 3.20 6.62 9.89
N SER A 94 2.48 7.73 9.70
CA SER A 94 2.81 8.78 8.73
C SER A 94 4.20 9.39 8.96
N GLN A 95 4.70 9.42 10.20
CA GLN A 95 6.00 9.98 10.52
C GLN A 95 7.16 9.14 9.98
N LEU A 96 6.96 7.85 9.63
CA LEU A 96 7.99 7.04 8.98
C LEU A 96 8.33 7.58 7.59
N TYR A 97 7.38 8.30 6.96
CA TYR A 97 7.53 8.97 5.68
C TYR A 97 8.12 10.38 5.81
N ALA A 98 8.18 10.95 7.01
CA ALA A 98 8.69 12.30 7.29
C ALA A 98 10.21 12.37 7.47
N ARG A 99 10.91 11.24 7.39
CA ARG A 99 12.37 11.19 7.52
C ARG A 99 13.04 11.91 6.34
N THR A 100 14.28 12.34 6.52
CA THR A 100 15.02 13.05 5.46
C THR A 100 16.38 12.41 5.17
N THR A 101 16.52 11.95 3.94
CA THR A 101 17.74 11.41 3.37
C THR A 101 18.65 12.57 2.97
N ALA A 102 19.73 12.77 3.70
CA ALA A 102 20.65 13.90 3.46
C ALA A 102 21.59 13.71 2.27
N LYS A 103 21.86 12.45 1.88
CA LYS A 103 22.88 12.11 0.88
C LYS A 103 22.52 10.82 0.15
N GLU A 104 22.73 10.80 -1.16
CA GLU A 104 22.59 9.61 -2.00
C GLU A 104 23.69 8.58 -1.73
N ILE A 105 23.32 7.30 -1.84
CA ILE A 105 24.26 6.17 -1.91
C ILE A 105 24.29 5.70 -3.35
N LYS A 106 25.29 6.13 -4.13
CA LYS A 106 25.42 5.78 -5.55
C LYS A 106 26.09 4.44 -5.78
N GLN A 107 27.14 4.15 -5.00
CA GLN A 107 27.80 2.86 -5.00
C GLN A 107 27.04 1.93 -4.05
N PRO A 108 26.63 0.73 -4.49
CA PRO A 108 25.88 -0.18 -3.64
C PRO A 108 26.66 -0.55 -2.38
N LEU A 109 26.01 -0.38 -1.23
CA LEU A 109 26.50 -0.81 0.07
C LEU A 109 26.12 -2.27 0.30
N GLU A 110 27.08 -3.11 0.66
CA GLU A 110 26.80 -4.49 1.03
C GLU A 110 26.10 -4.58 2.40
N GLY A 111 25.08 -5.42 2.49
CA GLY A 111 24.34 -5.67 3.72
C GLY A 111 24.87 -6.85 4.52
N VAL A 112 24.59 -6.85 5.82
CA VAL A 112 24.88 -7.96 6.73
C VAL A 112 23.71 -8.94 6.70
N VAL A 113 23.94 -10.13 6.14
CA VAL A 113 22.93 -11.19 5.99
C VAL A 113 22.82 -12.01 7.29
N ASN A 114 21.61 -12.16 7.80
CA ASN A 114 21.24 -13.14 8.82
C ASN A 114 20.23 -14.13 8.22
N GLY A 115 20.49 -15.44 8.32
CA GLY A 115 19.72 -16.47 7.62
C GLY A 115 20.28 -16.78 6.24
N GLU A 116 19.45 -17.37 5.37
CA GLU A 116 19.86 -17.84 4.04
C GLU A 116 18.96 -17.24 2.96
N ILE A 117 19.57 -16.53 2.02
CA ILE A 117 18.90 -16.05 0.81
C ILE A 117 18.85 -17.21 -0.18
N PRO A 118 17.67 -17.58 -0.72
CA PRO A 118 17.59 -18.70 -1.66
C PRO A 118 18.51 -18.50 -2.87
N PRO A 119 19.30 -19.53 -3.27
CA PRO A 119 20.26 -19.39 -4.38
C PRO A 119 19.66 -19.00 -5.73
N TRP A 120 18.37 -19.29 -5.95
CA TRP A 120 17.65 -18.93 -7.17
C TRP A 120 17.19 -17.47 -7.20
N LEU A 121 17.15 -16.80 -6.04
CA LEU A 121 16.74 -15.41 -5.93
C LEU A 121 17.88 -14.50 -6.38
N LYS A 122 17.83 -14.09 -7.65
CA LYS A 122 18.85 -13.24 -8.28
C LYS A 122 18.18 -12.11 -9.05
N GLY A 123 18.49 -10.87 -8.72
CA GLY A 123 17.85 -9.71 -9.34
C GLY A 123 17.93 -8.44 -8.53
N SER A 124 17.17 -7.44 -8.96
CA SER A 124 17.08 -6.13 -8.31
C SER A 124 15.65 -5.88 -7.87
N PHE A 125 15.46 -5.66 -6.57
CA PHE A 125 14.21 -5.18 -6.01
C PHE A 125 14.24 -3.65 -5.94
N LEU A 126 13.43 -3.00 -6.78
CA LEU A 126 13.33 -1.54 -6.82
C LEU A 126 12.06 -1.09 -6.12
N VAL A 127 12.18 -0.09 -5.24
CA VAL A 127 11.05 0.52 -4.53
C VAL A 127 11.16 2.04 -4.56
N ASN A 128 10.00 2.68 -4.54
CA ASN A 128 9.89 4.14 -4.57
C ASN A 128 9.17 4.66 -3.31
N GLY A 129 9.35 5.94 -3.02
CA GLY A 129 8.76 6.61 -1.87
C GLY A 129 9.41 7.97 -1.62
N PRO A 130 8.93 8.73 -0.62
CA PRO A 130 9.54 10.00 -0.27
C PRO A 130 10.97 9.78 0.23
N GLY A 131 11.85 10.74 -0.03
CA GLY A 131 13.23 10.75 0.41
C GLY A 131 13.58 11.96 1.27
N GLN A 132 12.95 13.10 1.02
CA GLN A 132 13.26 14.37 1.67
C GLN A 132 11.97 15.08 2.07
N ALA A 133 11.77 15.27 3.38
CA ALA A 133 10.54 15.85 3.95
C ALA A 133 10.57 17.38 4.10
N SER A 134 11.70 18.02 3.80
CA SER A 134 11.85 19.48 3.90
C SER A 134 12.83 20.01 2.86
N VAL A 135 12.61 21.24 2.39
CA VAL A 135 13.51 21.96 1.48
C VAL A 135 13.82 23.32 2.11
N GLY A 136 15.06 23.51 2.54
CA GLY A 136 15.45 24.67 3.36
C GLY A 136 14.58 24.77 4.63
N PRO A 137 13.93 25.93 4.90
CA PRO A 137 13.05 26.08 6.06
C PRO A 137 11.66 25.46 5.87
N ASP A 138 11.27 25.16 4.64
CA ASP A 138 9.91 24.70 4.32
C ASP A 138 9.79 23.19 4.54
N ARG A 139 8.67 22.76 5.13
CA ARG A 139 8.39 21.35 5.41
C ARG A 139 7.16 20.89 4.63
N TYR A 140 7.26 19.68 4.10
CA TYR A 140 6.11 18.98 3.57
C TYR A 140 5.14 18.61 4.68
N ARG A 141 3.85 18.63 4.36
CA ARG A 141 2.74 18.43 5.29
C ARG A 141 2.10 17.05 5.15
N HIS A 142 2.35 16.32 4.08
CA HIS A 142 1.75 15.01 3.84
C HIS A 142 2.81 13.98 3.46
N ALA A 143 2.58 12.71 3.84
CA ALA A 143 3.47 11.59 3.50
C ALA A 143 3.63 11.38 1.98
N PHE A 144 2.76 11.98 1.16
CA PHE A 144 2.76 11.88 -0.31
C PHE A 144 3.47 13.05 -1.00
N ASP A 145 4.13 13.93 -0.24
CA ASP A 145 4.71 15.16 -0.79
C ASP A 145 6.24 15.14 -0.86
N GLY A 146 6.90 14.28 -0.07
CA GLY A 146 8.36 14.25 0.01
C GLY A 146 8.99 13.96 -1.35
N LEU A 147 10.16 14.57 -1.63
CA LEU A 147 10.82 14.40 -2.93
C LEU A 147 11.20 12.93 -3.17
N ALA A 148 10.85 12.41 -4.34
CA ALA A 148 10.96 11.00 -4.71
C ALA A 148 12.39 10.46 -4.60
N LEU A 149 12.52 9.30 -3.97
CA LEU A 149 13.78 8.59 -3.77
C LEU A 149 13.63 7.14 -4.22
N LEU A 150 14.31 6.80 -5.31
CA LEU A 150 14.40 5.45 -5.82
C LEU A 150 15.40 4.68 -4.97
N ARG A 151 15.02 3.48 -4.56
CA ARG A 151 15.87 2.57 -3.77
C ARG A 151 15.95 1.24 -4.49
N GLU A 152 17.10 0.61 -4.42
CA GLU A 152 17.32 -0.72 -4.98
C GLU A 152 17.98 -1.62 -3.95
N PHE A 153 17.47 -2.84 -3.85
CA PHE A 153 18.11 -3.96 -3.19
C PHE A 153 18.49 -5.01 -4.24
N THR A 154 19.78 -5.13 -4.55
CA THR A 154 20.26 -6.18 -5.44
C THR A 154 20.55 -7.43 -4.62
N VAL A 155 20.12 -8.59 -5.10
CA VAL A 155 20.34 -9.88 -4.46
C VAL A 155 21.02 -10.81 -5.46
N SER A 156 22.12 -11.44 -5.06
CA SER A 156 22.83 -12.44 -5.87
C SER A 156 23.72 -13.30 -4.97
N ASP A 157 23.76 -14.60 -5.24
CA ASP A 157 24.74 -15.53 -4.64
C ASP A 157 24.81 -15.48 -3.11
N GLY A 158 23.64 -15.43 -2.45
CA GLY A 158 23.56 -15.38 -0.98
C GLY A 158 23.88 -14.02 -0.36
N ARG A 159 24.15 -12.99 -1.17
CA ARG A 159 24.53 -11.64 -0.74
C ARG A 159 23.49 -10.63 -1.23
N ALA A 160 23.47 -9.46 -0.59
CA ALA A 160 22.61 -8.37 -0.99
C ALA A 160 23.26 -7.00 -0.79
N TRP A 161 22.92 -6.07 -1.69
CA TRP A 161 23.44 -4.71 -1.72
C TRP A 161 22.30 -3.70 -1.78
N TYR A 162 22.53 -2.51 -1.26
CA TYR A 162 21.56 -1.43 -1.20
C TYR A 162 22.13 -0.14 -1.79
N ARG A 163 21.32 0.56 -2.58
CA ARG A 163 21.59 1.95 -3.00
C ARG A 163 20.30 2.75 -3.12
N HIS A 164 20.44 4.07 -3.19
CA HIS A 164 19.32 4.95 -3.49
C HIS A 164 19.75 6.22 -4.19
N ARG A 165 18.85 6.81 -4.98
CA ARG A 165 19.04 8.07 -5.69
C ARG A 165 17.76 8.87 -5.76
N PHE A 166 17.88 10.18 -5.66
CA PHE A 166 16.76 11.08 -5.87
C PHE A 166 16.37 11.10 -7.33
N LEU A 167 15.07 11.03 -7.59
CA LEU A 167 14.53 11.29 -8.91
C LEU A 167 14.88 12.72 -9.31
N GLN A 168 15.57 12.89 -10.43
CA GLN A 168 15.94 14.21 -10.95
C GLN A 168 14.77 14.84 -11.73
N SER A 169 13.62 14.96 -11.08
CA SER A 169 12.42 15.61 -11.63
C SER A 169 12.60 17.12 -11.71
N GLU A 170 11.77 17.80 -12.50
CA GLU A 170 11.79 19.27 -12.55
C GLU A 170 11.41 19.86 -11.18
N THR A 171 10.49 19.21 -10.48
CA THR A 171 10.09 19.58 -9.12
C THR A 171 11.26 19.50 -8.14
N PHE A 172 12.03 18.41 -8.17
CA PHE A 172 13.25 18.28 -7.37
C PHE A 172 14.21 19.43 -7.68
N ARG A 173 14.52 19.65 -8.96
CA ARG A 173 15.49 20.68 -9.39
C ARG A 173 15.08 22.08 -8.99
N ARG A 174 13.81 22.46 -9.20
CA ARG A 174 13.28 23.79 -8.84
C ARG A 174 13.31 24.01 -7.34
N ASN A 175 12.82 23.05 -6.55
CA ASN A 175 12.82 23.18 -5.10
C ASN A 175 14.24 23.30 -4.54
N GLN A 176 15.19 22.47 -5.00
CA GLN A 176 16.59 22.56 -4.56
C GLN A 176 17.25 23.89 -4.97
N LEU A 177 16.98 24.38 -6.19
CA LEU A 177 17.52 25.65 -6.67
C LEU A 177 16.99 26.85 -5.87
N SER A 178 15.70 26.86 -5.54
CA SER A 178 15.06 27.92 -4.76
C SER A 178 15.34 27.81 -3.26
N GLY A 179 15.83 26.66 -2.79
CA GLY A 179 16.04 26.37 -1.36
C GLY A 179 14.74 26.37 -0.54
N ARG A 180 13.59 26.17 -1.19
CA ARG A 180 12.22 26.24 -0.66
C ARG A 180 11.26 25.41 -1.50
N ILE A 181 10.06 25.11 -0.98
CA ILE A 181 9.04 24.39 -1.74
C ILE A 181 8.31 25.38 -2.65
N VAL A 182 8.55 25.32 -3.97
CA VAL A 182 7.96 26.23 -4.98
C VAL A 182 6.99 25.52 -5.93
N VAL A 183 6.94 24.19 -5.87
CA VAL A 183 5.95 23.37 -6.58
C VAL A 183 4.94 22.84 -5.56
N SER A 184 3.65 22.97 -5.87
CA SER A 184 2.59 22.42 -5.02
C SER A 184 2.51 20.90 -5.19
N GLU A 185 2.39 20.21 -4.06
CA GLU A 185 2.28 18.76 -3.95
C GLU A 185 0.87 18.36 -3.49
N PHE A 186 0.69 17.09 -3.12
CA PHE A 186 -0.59 16.53 -2.74
C PHE A 186 -1.20 17.22 -1.50
N GLY A 187 -0.44 17.38 -0.41
CA GLY A 187 -0.90 18.03 0.82
C GLY A 187 -0.27 19.40 1.11
N THR A 188 0.75 19.79 0.35
CA THR A 188 1.54 21.01 0.59
C THR A 188 1.41 21.97 -0.58
N ALA A 189 0.99 23.21 -0.30
CA ALA A 189 1.02 24.26 -1.30
C ALA A 189 2.46 24.77 -1.47
N GLY A 190 2.86 24.98 -2.72
CA GLY A 190 4.11 25.65 -3.06
C GLY A 190 4.03 27.13 -2.75
N SER A 191 5.17 27.71 -2.38
CA SER A 191 5.36 29.15 -2.26
C SER A 191 5.60 29.80 -3.64
N GLU A 192 5.54 31.13 -3.70
CA GLU A 192 5.83 31.86 -4.94
C GLU A 192 7.26 31.56 -5.42
N ASP A 193 7.38 31.11 -6.67
CA ASP A 193 8.68 30.87 -7.29
C ASP A 193 9.34 32.21 -7.66
N PRO A 194 10.47 32.59 -7.00
CA PRO A 194 11.15 33.84 -7.27
C PRO A 194 11.79 33.90 -8.67
N CYS A 195 11.92 32.75 -9.35
CA CYS A 195 12.49 32.65 -10.69
C CYS A 195 11.47 32.91 -11.82
N LYS A 196 10.16 32.90 -11.54
CA LYS A 196 9.12 33.18 -12.56
C LYS A 196 8.93 34.68 -12.76
N GLY A 197 8.79 35.12 -14.01
CA GLY A 197 8.43 36.52 -14.34
C GLY A 197 6.96 36.85 -13.99
N ALA A 198 6.58 38.13 -13.95
CA ALA A 198 5.21 38.54 -13.56
C ALA A 198 4.10 37.98 -14.47
N LEU A 199 4.34 37.91 -15.78
CA LEU A 199 3.40 37.35 -16.75
C LEU A 199 3.25 35.83 -16.59
N GLU A 200 4.35 35.13 -16.36
CA GLU A 200 4.36 33.68 -16.14
C GLU A 200 3.67 33.31 -14.82
N ARG A 201 3.86 34.12 -13.77
CA ARG A 201 3.10 34.02 -12.50
C ARG A 201 1.61 34.23 -12.73
N PHE A 202 1.23 35.19 -13.58
CA PHE A 202 -0.18 35.43 -13.91
C PHE A 202 -0.79 34.24 -14.66
N ILE A 203 -0.13 33.73 -15.69
CA ILE A 203 -0.65 32.61 -16.50
C ILE A 203 -0.78 31.32 -15.67
N SER A 204 0.25 30.95 -14.90
CA SER A 204 0.21 29.76 -14.03
C SER A 204 -0.91 29.83 -12.98
N ARG A 205 -1.19 31.03 -12.45
CA ARG A 205 -2.29 31.25 -11.49
C ARG A 205 -3.68 30.87 -12.01
N TYR A 206 -3.89 30.88 -13.33
CA TYR A 206 -5.19 30.62 -13.97
C TYR A 206 -5.18 29.41 -14.91
N SER A 207 -4.05 28.73 -15.10
CA SER A 207 -3.95 27.54 -15.95
C SER A 207 -4.21 26.25 -15.15
N LEU A 208 -5.16 25.43 -15.59
CA LEU A 208 -5.30 24.06 -15.08
C LEU A 208 -4.17 23.15 -15.58
N VAL A 209 -3.53 23.50 -16.70
CA VAL A 209 -2.73 22.59 -17.50
C VAL A 209 -1.26 22.57 -17.09
N GLU A 210 -0.66 23.67 -16.62
CA GLU A 210 0.81 23.78 -16.53
C GLU A 210 1.46 23.27 -15.22
N ASP A 211 0.76 23.30 -14.06
CA ASP A 211 1.42 23.24 -12.75
C ASP A 211 1.32 21.92 -11.96
N PHE A 212 1.04 20.78 -12.61
CA PHE A 212 1.12 19.51 -11.88
C PHE A 212 2.58 19.16 -11.56
N THR A 213 2.82 18.70 -10.33
CA THR A 213 4.13 18.16 -9.90
C THR A 213 4.54 16.99 -10.79
N ASP A 214 5.84 16.85 -11.03
CA ASP A 214 6.45 15.66 -11.62
C ASP A 214 7.26 14.87 -10.57
N ASN A 215 6.97 15.07 -9.30
CA ASN A 215 7.52 14.31 -8.19
C ASN A 215 6.98 12.86 -8.19
N ALA A 216 7.56 12.00 -9.01
CA ALA A 216 7.12 10.63 -9.20
C ALA A 216 7.58 9.70 -8.06
N LEU A 217 6.96 9.83 -6.88
CA LEU A 217 7.34 9.12 -5.63
C LEU A 217 6.55 7.84 -5.34
N VAL A 218 5.49 7.53 -6.09
CA VAL A 218 4.51 6.50 -5.68
C VAL A 218 4.96 5.09 -6.08
N ASN A 219 5.27 4.89 -7.36
CA ASN A 219 5.61 3.57 -7.89
C ASN A 219 6.84 3.62 -8.80
N VAL A 220 7.50 2.47 -8.96
CA VAL A 220 8.52 2.20 -9.98
C VAL A 220 8.27 0.81 -10.56
N THR A 221 7.89 0.74 -11.83
CA THR A 221 7.42 -0.50 -12.47
C THR A 221 7.77 -0.54 -13.96
N PRO A 222 7.93 -1.72 -14.58
CA PRO A 222 8.09 -1.84 -16.01
C PRO A 222 6.82 -1.45 -16.77
N ILE A 223 7.01 -0.77 -17.90
CA ILE A 223 6.03 -0.63 -18.99
C ILE A 223 6.75 -1.12 -20.24
N GLY A 224 6.45 -2.36 -20.64
CA GLY A 224 7.25 -3.11 -21.61
C GLY A 224 8.71 -3.25 -21.15
N ASP A 225 9.63 -2.80 -21.99
CA ASP A 225 11.08 -2.83 -21.76
C ASP A 225 11.61 -1.61 -20.98
N GLN A 226 10.77 -0.61 -20.71
CA GLN A 226 11.15 0.60 -20.00
C GLN A 226 10.76 0.52 -18.52
N LEU A 227 11.70 0.87 -17.63
CA LEU A 227 11.40 1.06 -16.21
C LEU A 227 10.90 2.49 -15.97
N CYS A 228 9.72 2.65 -15.38
CA CYS A 228 9.10 3.95 -15.17
C CYS A 228 8.79 4.23 -13.70
N ALA A 229 9.18 5.42 -13.22
CA ALA A 229 8.71 5.98 -11.95
C ALA A 229 7.46 6.84 -12.19
N MET A 230 6.47 6.71 -11.30
CA MET A 230 5.15 7.32 -11.43
C MET A 230 4.69 7.96 -10.12
N THR A 231 3.95 9.06 -10.25
CA THR A 231 2.96 9.52 -9.26
C THR A 231 1.61 9.60 -9.99
N GLU A 232 0.64 10.30 -9.43
CA GLU A 232 -0.70 10.41 -10.02
C GLU A 232 -0.92 11.66 -10.87
N SER A 233 0.16 12.38 -11.17
CA SER A 233 0.20 13.44 -12.16
C SER A 233 0.51 12.85 -13.56
N PRO A 234 0.35 13.59 -14.66
CA PRO A 234 0.36 13.02 -16.00
C PRO A 234 1.77 12.74 -16.55
N TYR A 235 2.77 12.55 -15.68
CA TYR A 235 4.16 12.34 -16.07
C TYR A 235 4.64 10.93 -15.74
N LEU A 236 5.37 10.33 -16.68
CA LEU A 236 6.13 9.09 -16.49
C LEU A 236 7.61 9.41 -16.56
N HIS A 237 8.41 9.02 -15.57
CA HIS A 237 9.86 9.20 -15.60
C HIS A 237 10.56 7.90 -15.99
N ARG A 238 11.36 7.91 -17.05
CA ARG A 238 12.20 6.76 -17.44
C ARG A 238 13.39 6.65 -16.51
N ILE A 239 13.61 5.46 -15.97
CA ILE A 239 14.68 5.18 -15.01
C ILE A 239 15.65 4.16 -15.61
N ASN A 240 16.94 4.42 -15.48
CA ASN A 240 17.96 3.42 -15.78
C ASN A 240 17.97 2.38 -14.64
N ALA A 241 17.56 1.14 -14.94
CA ALA A 241 17.49 0.07 -13.94
C ALA A 241 18.84 -0.25 -13.29
N SER A 242 19.95 -0.05 -13.99
CA SER A 242 21.31 -0.38 -13.51
C SER A 242 22.00 0.75 -12.75
N THR A 243 21.50 1.99 -12.80
CA THR A 243 22.14 3.14 -12.11
C THR A 243 21.19 4.00 -11.28
N LEU A 244 19.87 3.78 -11.41
CA LEU A 244 18.80 4.62 -10.90
C LEU A 244 18.82 6.07 -11.44
N ASP A 245 19.52 6.32 -12.55
CA ASP A 245 19.50 7.64 -13.19
C ASP A 245 18.14 7.93 -13.84
N THR A 246 17.68 9.16 -13.70
CA THR A 246 16.52 9.68 -14.43
C THR A 246 16.92 10.00 -15.86
N MET A 247 16.37 9.25 -16.83
CA MET A 247 16.73 9.37 -18.24
C MET A 247 15.91 10.41 -18.99
N GLY A 248 14.69 10.71 -18.51
CA GLY A 248 13.77 11.67 -19.12
C GLY A 248 12.36 11.49 -18.59
N ARG A 249 11.42 12.31 -19.05
CA ARG A 249 10.00 12.18 -18.73
C ARG A 249 9.12 12.21 -19.97
N ILE A 250 7.97 11.56 -19.87
CA ILE A 250 6.91 11.58 -20.87
C ILE A 250 5.71 12.28 -20.28
N ASP A 251 5.10 13.15 -21.08
CA ASP A 251 3.94 13.93 -20.70
C ASP A 251 2.69 13.41 -21.39
N LEU A 252 1.84 12.72 -20.62
CA LEU A 252 0.63 12.09 -21.13
C LEU A 252 -0.47 13.11 -21.48
N ARG A 253 -0.28 14.41 -21.19
CA ARG A 253 -1.17 15.46 -21.73
C ARG A 253 -1.05 15.55 -23.25
N ASN A 254 0.16 15.40 -23.78
CA ASN A 254 0.42 15.50 -25.21
C ASN A 254 -0.19 14.33 -25.98
N LEU A 255 -0.36 13.18 -25.31
CA LEU A 255 -0.94 11.99 -25.92
C LEU A 255 -2.47 11.94 -25.78
N ALA A 256 -2.98 12.19 -24.58
CA ALA A 256 -4.38 11.91 -24.24
C ALA A 256 -5.05 13.00 -23.39
N SER A 257 -4.40 14.17 -23.24
CA SER A 257 -4.89 15.28 -22.41
C SER A 257 -5.20 14.87 -20.96
N LEU A 258 -4.45 13.91 -20.43
CA LEU A 258 -4.60 13.42 -19.06
C LEU A 258 -4.13 14.48 -18.05
N HIS A 259 -4.84 14.59 -16.93
CA HIS A 259 -4.50 15.50 -15.82
C HIS A 259 -4.07 14.73 -14.59
N THR A 260 -4.63 13.55 -14.39
CA THR A 260 -4.22 12.59 -13.36
C THR A 260 -4.12 11.19 -13.97
N ILE A 261 -3.31 10.33 -13.36
CA ILE A 261 -3.17 8.92 -13.73
C ILE A 261 -3.21 8.05 -12.46
N ALA A 262 -3.61 6.79 -12.63
CA ALA A 262 -3.37 5.77 -11.63
C ALA A 262 -1.88 5.36 -11.66
N ALA A 263 -1.19 5.35 -10.52
CA ALA A 263 0.21 4.91 -10.45
C ALA A 263 0.38 3.37 -10.46
N HIS A 264 -0.69 2.64 -10.84
CA HIS A 264 -0.81 1.18 -10.81
C HIS A 264 -1.23 0.64 -12.19
N PRO A 265 -0.32 0.64 -13.18
CA PRO A 265 -0.62 0.04 -14.48
C PRO A 265 -0.72 -1.48 -14.38
N HIS A 266 -1.54 -2.08 -15.24
CA HIS A 266 -1.66 -3.54 -15.37
C HIS A 266 -1.03 -4.02 -16.65
N THR A 267 -0.25 -5.11 -16.60
CA THR A 267 0.27 -5.77 -17.80
C THR A 267 -0.42 -7.13 -17.98
N TYR A 268 -0.99 -7.36 -19.16
CA TYR A 268 -1.64 -8.63 -19.51
C TYR A 268 -1.36 -8.96 -20.99
N GLU A 269 -0.89 -10.17 -21.28
CA GLU A 269 -0.49 -10.60 -22.64
C GLU A 269 0.49 -9.63 -23.34
N GLY A 270 1.41 -9.04 -22.56
CA GLY A 270 2.42 -8.10 -23.03
C GLY A 270 1.90 -6.68 -23.29
N TYR A 271 0.60 -6.43 -23.25
CA TYR A 271 0.02 -5.08 -23.26
C TYR A 271 0.04 -4.49 -21.86
N THR A 272 0.46 -3.24 -21.73
CA THR A 272 0.30 -2.49 -20.49
C THR A 272 -0.87 -1.52 -20.60
N TYR A 273 -1.73 -1.50 -19.59
CA TYR A 273 -2.89 -0.61 -19.49
C TYR A 273 -2.65 0.42 -18.40
N LEU A 274 -2.99 1.67 -18.67
CA LEU A 274 -2.88 2.78 -17.72
C LEU A 274 -4.15 3.61 -17.75
N LEU A 275 -4.76 3.83 -16.60
CA LEU A 275 -5.96 4.64 -16.48
C LEU A 275 -5.59 6.05 -16.05
N GLY A 276 -6.24 7.05 -16.64
CA GLY A 276 -6.16 8.43 -16.18
C GLY A 276 -7.46 9.19 -16.30
N THR A 277 -7.47 10.41 -15.78
CA THR A 277 -8.62 11.31 -15.85
C THR A 277 -8.28 12.58 -16.62
N ARG A 278 -9.14 12.95 -17.56
CA ARG A 278 -9.12 14.24 -18.25
C ARG A 278 -10.17 15.16 -17.63
N PHE A 279 -9.77 16.36 -17.24
CA PHE A 279 -10.68 17.37 -16.67
C PHE A 279 -11.14 18.44 -17.66
N THR A 280 -10.51 18.53 -18.84
CA THR A 280 -10.72 19.60 -19.81
C THR A 280 -11.73 19.24 -20.91
N PRO A 281 -12.21 20.24 -21.70
CA PRO A 281 -13.16 20.04 -22.80
C PRO A 281 -12.72 18.97 -23.84
N PRO A 282 -13.67 18.38 -24.61
CA PRO A 282 -15.08 18.74 -24.69
C PRO A 282 -15.90 18.28 -23.47
N ARG A 283 -15.51 17.20 -22.78
CA ARG A 283 -16.07 16.77 -21.49
C ARG A 283 -15.01 16.04 -20.64
N PRO A 284 -15.07 16.17 -19.31
CA PRO A 284 -14.30 15.33 -18.41
C PRO A 284 -14.64 13.85 -18.57
N LYS A 285 -13.62 12.98 -18.58
CA LYS A 285 -13.73 11.53 -18.79
C LYS A 285 -12.61 10.79 -18.09
N TYR A 286 -12.83 9.52 -17.78
CA TYR A 286 -11.73 8.58 -17.58
C TYR A 286 -11.23 8.13 -18.96
N VAL A 287 -9.93 7.98 -19.12
CA VAL A 287 -9.28 7.59 -20.37
C VAL A 287 -8.39 6.40 -20.08
N LEU A 288 -8.66 5.28 -20.73
CA LEU A 288 -7.84 4.09 -20.66
C LEU A 288 -6.82 4.12 -21.79
N LEU A 289 -5.54 4.14 -21.44
CA LEU A 289 -4.43 3.98 -22.36
C LEU A 289 -4.03 2.51 -22.46
N ARG A 290 -3.59 2.11 -23.66
CA ARG A 290 -2.95 0.83 -23.93
C ARG A 290 -1.60 1.07 -24.59
N PHE A 291 -0.56 0.54 -23.98
CA PHE A 291 0.79 0.46 -24.52
C PHE A 291 0.93 -0.85 -25.33
N PRO A 292 1.59 -0.83 -26.50
CA PRO A 292 1.69 -1.99 -27.37
C PRO A 292 2.57 -3.08 -26.74
N ASN A 293 2.31 -4.34 -27.12
CA ASN A 293 3.19 -5.46 -26.77
C ASN A 293 4.40 -5.53 -27.73
N SER A 294 5.33 -6.45 -27.49
CA SER A 294 6.54 -6.63 -28.32
C SER A 294 6.25 -6.96 -29.79
N GLU A 295 5.12 -7.58 -30.11
CA GLU A 295 4.74 -7.91 -31.49
C GLU A 295 4.28 -6.66 -32.26
N GLU A 296 3.44 -5.83 -31.63
CA GLU A 296 3.00 -4.53 -32.15
C GLU A 296 4.14 -3.50 -32.21
N MET A 297 5.27 -3.76 -31.54
CA MET A 297 6.45 -2.90 -31.53
C MET A 297 7.34 -3.02 -32.77
N SER A 298 7.05 -3.95 -33.69
CA SER A 298 7.79 -4.19 -34.94
C SER A 298 7.84 -2.93 -35.83
N GLY A 299 8.79 -2.02 -35.58
CA GLY A 299 8.99 -0.77 -36.31
C GLY A 299 8.88 0.53 -35.50
N CYS A 300 8.71 0.45 -34.18
CA CYS A 300 8.59 1.62 -33.29
C CYS A 300 9.76 1.68 -32.29
N GLU A 301 10.32 2.87 -32.08
CA GLU A 301 11.54 3.06 -31.26
C GLU A 301 11.28 3.07 -29.74
N SER A 302 10.06 3.38 -29.29
CA SER A 302 9.72 3.52 -27.87
C SER A 302 8.29 3.08 -27.58
N ILE A 303 8.12 2.12 -26.66
CA ILE A 303 6.80 1.66 -26.21
C ILE A 303 5.98 2.81 -25.61
N LEU A 304 6.64 3.71 -24.89
CA LEU A 304 5.96 4.74 -24.13
C LEU A 304 5.35 5.85 -25.01
N GLU A 305 5.94 6.09 -26.18
CA GLU A 305 5.46 7.09 -27.15
C GLU A 305 4.35 6.53 -28.05
N ASN A 306 4.17 5.21 -28.05
CA ASN A 306 3.20 4.51 -28.89
C ASN A 306 1.96 4.04 -28.11
N ALA A 307 1.76 4.52 -26.88
CA ALA A 307 0.50 4.34 -26.19
C ALA A 307 -0.67 4.94 -26.99
N ARG A 308 -1.84 4.30 -26.92
CA ARG A 308 -3.05 4.75 -27.60
C ARG A 308 -4.20 4.83 -26.62
N VAL A 309 -5.12 5.77 -26.87
CA VAL A 309 -6.42 5.79 -26.19
C VAL A 309 -7.21 4.57 -26.66
N MET A 310 -7.46 3.65 -25.74
CA MET A 310 -8.22 2.43 -26.00
C MET A 310 -9.71 2.69 -25.83
N THR A 311 -10.10 3.35 -24.74
CA THR A 311 -11.49 3.73 -24.50
C THR A 311 -11.58 4.96 -23.61
N GLU A 312 -12.74 5.62 -23.64
CA GLU A 312 -13.06 6.73 -22.76
C GLU A 312 -14.36 6.44 -22.01
N VAL A 313 -14.33 6.51 -20.68
CA VAL A 313 -15.49 6.25 -19.82
C VAL A 313 -16.10 7.59 -19.38
N PRO A 314 -17.41 7.81 -19.59
CA PRO A 314 -18.07 9.02 -19.11
C PRO A 314 -18.13 9.05 -17.59
N LEU A 315 -17.91 10.23 -17.00
CA LEU A 315 -18.07 10.43 -15.57
C LEU A 315 -19.54 10.53 -15.17
N LYS A 316 -19.88 10.05 -13.97
CA LYS A 316 -21.18 10.29 -13.31
C LYS A 316 -21.41 11.77 -13.01
N SER A 317 -20.35 12.53 -12.75
CA SER A 317 -20.42 13.99 -12.50
C SER A 317 -19.29 14.73 -13.22
N GLN A 318 -19.66 15.76 -13.98
CA GLN A 318 -18.70 16.60 -14.70
C GLN A 318 -17.91 17.55 -13.80
N LEU A 319 -18.42 17.88 -12.62
CA LEU A 319 -17.75 18.79 -11.67
C LEU A 319 -17.08 18.05 -10.51
N TYR A 320 -17.47 16.81 -10.29
CA TYR A 320 -17.03 15.98 -9.17
C TYR A 320 -16.59 14.58 -9.66
N PRO A 321 -15.56 14.45 -10.51
CA PRO A 321 -14.95 13.16 -10.85
C PRO A 321 -14.58 12.39 -9.59
N SER A 322 -14.69 11.06 -9.62
CA SER A 322 -14.07 10.22 -8.59
C SER A 322 -12.56 10.23 -8.74
N TYR A 323 -11.84 10.30 -7.62
CA TYR A 323 -10.41 10.01 -7.54
C TYR A 323 -10.18 8.53 -7.87
N ILE A 324 -9.18 8.19 -8.69
CA ILE A 324 -8.91 6.80 -9.08
C ILE A 324 -7.42 6.51 -8.86
N HIS A 325 -7.13 5.59 -7.93
CA HIS A 325 -5.76 5.19 -7.59
C HIS A 325 -5.30 3.94 -8.35
N SER A 326 -6.22 2.98 -8.54
CA SER A 326 -5.97 1.73 -9.28
C SER A 326 -7.26 1.24 -9.96
N PHE A 327 -7.12 0.22 -10.79
CA PHE A 327 -8.20 -0.49 -11.47
C PHE A 327 -7.86 -1.99 -11.51
N ALA A 328 -8.72 -2.84 -12.05
CA ALA A 328 -8.41 -4.27 -12.20
C ALA A 328 -8.50 -4.76 -13.65
N VAL A 329 -7.81 -5.86 -13.94
CA VAL A 329 -7.84 -6.55 -15.22
C VAL A 329 -8.20 -8.02 -14.99
N THR A 330 -8.89 -8.63 -15.96
CA THR A 330 -9.12 -10.08 -16.06
C THR A 330 -8.71 -10.56 -17.45
N GLN A 331 -8.96 -11.83 -17.76
CA GLN A 331 -8.71 -12.37 -19.09
C GLN A 331 -9.40 -11.58 -20.20
N ASN A 332 -10.64 -11.14 -20.00
CA ASN A 332 -11.45 -10.46 -21.01
C ASN A 332 -11.90 -9.05 -20.60
N TRP A 333 -11.78 -8.67 -19.32
CA TRP A 333 -12.35 -7.43 -18.81
C TRP A 333 -11.33 -6.51 -18.15
N ILE A 334 -11.59 -5.22 -18.20
CA ILE A 334 -11.00 -4.20 -17.34
C ILE A 334 -12.13 -3.65 -16.47
N VAL A 335 -11.91 -3.60 -15.16
CA VAL A 335 -12.90 -3.14 -14.19
C VAL A 335 -12.43 -1.87 -13.52
N LEU A 336 -13.25 -0.82 -13.63
CA LEU A 336 -13.05 0.47 -12.97
C LEU A 336 -14.13 0.68 -11.91
N ILE A 337 -13.73 1.01 -10.69
CA ILE A 337 -14.63 1.44 -9.63
C ILE A 337 -14.71 2.98 -9.62
N GLU A 338 -15.79 3.54 -10.17
CA GLU A 338 -16.12 4.95 -10.01
C GLU A 338 -16.65 5.18 -8.58
N GLN A 339 -15.71 5.50 -7.69
CA GLN A 339 -15.88 5.49 -6.24
C GLN A 339 -16.46 6.78 -5.63
N SER A 340 -16.62 6.80 -4.31
CA SER A 340 -17.29 7.88 -3.55
C SER A 340 -16.35 8.98 -3.08
N LEU A 341 -15.03 8.77 -3.14
CA LEU A 341 -14.04 9.83 -2.95
C LEU A 341 -13.95 10.68 -4.22
N ILE A 342 -14.45 11.91 -4.15
CA ILE A 342 -14.58 12.81 -5.29
C ILE A 342 -13.53 13.92 -5.25
N ILE A 343 -13.18 14.45 -6.42
CA ILE A 343 -12.37 15.65 -6.61
C ILE A 343 -13.30 16.79 -7.04
N SER A 344 -13.36 17.87 -6.28
CA SER A 344 -14.10 19.08 -6.66
C SER A 344 -13.29 19.91 -7.65
N LEU A 345 -13.65 19.85 -8.93
CA LEU A 345 -13.05 20.70 -9.97
C LEU A 345 -13.27 22.20 -9.71
N PRO A 346 -14.46 22.66 -9.22
CA PRO A 346 -14.63 24.05 -8.81
C PRO A 346 -13.65 24.49 -7.71
N ARG A 347 -13.43 23.66 -6.68
CA ARG A 347 -12.46 23.99 -5.63
C ARG A 347 -11.03 23.96 -6.16
N LEU A 348 -10.69 23.03 -7.04
CA LEU A 348 -9.38 22.97 -7.69
C LEU A 348 -9.09 24.26 -8.48
N LEU A 349 -10.07 24.77 -9.22
CA LEU A 349 -9.97 26.04 -9.95
C LEU A 349 -9.85 27.26 -9.02
N LEU A 350 -10.64 27.32 -7.95
CA LEU A 350 -10.68 28.47 -7.03
C LEU A 350 -9.53 28.52 -6.02
N SER A 351 -8.93 27.38 -5.68
CA SER A 351 -7.82 27.30 -4.71
C SER A 351 -6.46 27.67 -5.30
N LYS A 352 -6.26 27.44 -6.62
CA LYS A 352 -5.01 27.72 -7.33
C LYS A 352 -4.50 29.16 -7.17
N PRO A 353 -5.33 30.21 -7.31
CA PRO A 353 -4.88 31.56 -7.01
C PRO A 353 -4.44 31.70 -5.55
N MET A 354 -5.18 31.16 -4.61
CA MET A 354 -4.90 31.46 -3.20
C MET A 354 -3.67 30.70 -2.67
N GLN A 355 -3.20 29.63 -3.33
CA GLN A 355 -2.08 28.77 -2.88
C GLN A 355 -2.17 28.39 -1.39
N THR A 356 -3.38 28.29 -0.86
CA THR A 356 -3.58 28.11 0.60
C THR A 356 -3.51 26.66 1.03
N HIS A 357 -3.69 25.70 0.12
CA HIS A 357 -3.80 24.26 0.42
C HIS A 357 -3.31 23.40 -0.76
N GLY A 358 -2.80 22.20 -0.48
CA GLY A 358 -2.45 21.20 -1.51
C GLY A 358 -3.66 20.54 -2.18
N PHE A 359 -3.41 19.69 -3.18
CA PHE A 359 -4.44 18.98 -3.98
C PHE A 359 -5.51 18.25 -3.15
N VAL A 360 -5.13 17.59 -2.05
CA VAL A 360 -6.02 16.82 -1.16
C VAL A 360 -7.18 17.65 -0.59
N SER A 361 -7.01 18.97 -0.46
CA SER A 361 -8.08 19.87 0.00
C SER A 361 -9.28 19.93 -0.97
N CYS A 362 -9.06 19.54 -2.23
CA CYS A 362 -10.10 19.43 -3.25
C CYS A 362 -10.82 18.08 -3.21
N MET A 363 -10.38 17.13 -2.37
CA MET A 363 -10.96 15.80 -2.25
C MET A 363 -11.94 15.72 -1.08
N GLN A 364 -13.03 14.97 -1.28
CA GLN A 364 -14.04 14.74 -0.25
C GLN A 364 -14.72 13.39 -0.45
N PHE A 365 -14.90 12.62 0.63
CA PHE A 365 -15.76 11.46 0.60
C PHE A 365 -17.25 11.86 0.61
N ASP A 366 -17.99 11.46 -0.42
CA ASP A 366 -19.45 11.66 -0.49
C ASP A 366 -20.19 10.39 -0.05
N ASN A 367 -20.62 10.37 1.20
CA ASN A 367 -21.34 9.24 1.81
C ASN A 367 -22.76 9.02 1.25
N LYS A 368 -23.23 9.85 0.31
CA LYS A 368 -24.51 9.65 -0.40
C LYS A 368 -24.29 9.15 -1.82
N ARG A 369 -23.07 9.25 -2.35
CA ARG A 369 -22.73 8.77 -3.68
C ARG A 369 -22.42 7.29 -3.64
N ARG A 370 -23.32 6.48 -4.19
CA ARG A 370 -23.05 5.06 -4.48
C ARG A 370 -21.89 4.93 -5.47
N ALA A 371 -20.98 3.99 -5.17
CA ALA A 371 -19.89 3.63 -6.08
C ALA A 371 -20.43 2.73 -7.21
N ARG A 372 -19.84 2.86 -8.40
CA ARG A 372 -20.29 2.16 -9.61
C ARG A 372 -19.14 1.38 -10.23
N PHE A 373 -19.42 0.17 -10.70
CA PHE A 373 -18.48 -0.61 -11.50
C PHE A 373 -18.71 -0.31 -12.99
N HIS A 374 -17.63 0.01 -13.70
CA HIS A 374 -17.59 0.05 -15.15
C HIS A 374 -16.78 -1.15 -15.63
N VAL A 375 -17.33 -1.91 -16.58
CA VAL A 375 -16.68 -3.09 -17.15
C VAL A 375 -16.38 -2.79 -18.62
N ILE A 376 -15.13 -3.00 -19.03
CA ILE A 376 -14.64 -2.68 -20.37
C ILE A 376 -14.08 -3.95 -20.97
N ASP A 377 -14.49 -4.30 -22.18
CA ASP A 377 -13.88 -5.39 -22.94
C ASP A 377 -12.40 -5.05 -23.18
N ARG A 378 -11.50 -5.87 -22.64
CA ARG A 378 -10.05 -5.67 -22.68
C ARG A 378 -9.48 -5.78 -24.10
N LYS A 379 -10.15 -6.48 -25.01
CA LYS A 379 -9.71 -6.69 -26.40
C LYS A 379 -10.24 -5.58 -27.31
N THR A 380 -11.53 -5.27 -27.20
CA THR A 380 -12.21 -4.34 -28.12
C THR A 380 -12.26 -2.90 -27.61
N GLY A 381 -12.13 -2.68 -26.30
CA GLY A 381 -12.37 -1.37 -25.67
C GLY A 381 -13.84 -1.00 -25.55
N ALA A 382 -14.75 -1.92 -25.91
CA ALA A 382 -16.18 -1.71 -25.74
C ALA A 382 -16.52 -1.54 -24.26
N LEU A 383 -17.17 -0.42 -23.94
CA LEU A 383 -17.63 -0.14 -22.59
C LEU A 383 -18.96 -0.85 -22.35
N HIS A 384 -18.95 -1.85 -21.49
CA HIS A 384 -20.15 -2.46 -20.94
C HIS A 384 -20.58 -1.60 -19.74
N LEU A 385 -21.42 -0.61 -20.02
CA LEU A 385 -22.03 0.21 -18.97
C LEU A 385 -22.93 -0.66 -18.10
N THR A 386 -22.38 -1.15 -17.02
CA THR A 386 -23.15 -1.85 -16.00
C THR A 386 -23.64 -0.84 -14.98
N ASN A 387 -24.95 -0.76 -14.74
CA ASN A 387 -25.52 -0.02 -13.61
C ASN A 387 -25.29 -0.76 -12.27
N ILE A 388 -24.17 -1.48 -12.16
CA ILE A 388 -23.82 -2.23 -10.96
C ILE A 388 -23.26 -1.22 -9.96
N GLU A 389 -24.03 -0.99 -8.91
CA GLU A 389 -23.69 -0.04 -7.86
C GLU A 389 -23.62 -0.72 -6.49
N THR A 390 -22.66 -0.30 -5.69
CA THR A 390 -22.52 -0.68 -4.28
C THR A 390 -22.73 0.53 -3.37
N GLU A 391 -22.80 0.28 -2.06
CA GLU A 391 -22.74 1.33 -1.04
C GLU A 391 -21.52 2.24 -1.22
N PRO A 392 -21.53 3.46 -0.66
CA PRO A 392 -20.39 4.36 -0.71
C PRO A 392 -19.09 3.67 -0.33
N LEU A 393 -18.06 3.87 -1.14
CA LEU A 393 -16.83 3.10 -1.08
C LEU A 393 -15.66 3.98 -1.50
N PHE A 394 -14.52 3.79 -0.84
CA PHE A 394 -13.23 4.28 -1.29
C PHE A 394 -12.22 3.12 -1.36
N VAL A 395 -11.44 3.06 -2.43
CA VAL A 395 -10.42 2.07 -2.72
C VAL A 395 -9.15 2.81 -3.16
N PHE A 396 -8.04 2.55 -2.47
CA PHE A 396 -6.73 2.77 -3.04
C PHE A 396 -6.40 1.59 -3.96
N HIS A 397 -6.26 0.39 -3.40
CA HIS A 397 -5.73 -0.76 -4.12
C HIS A 397 -6.78 -1.83 -4.42
N HIS A 398 -6.85 -2.22 -5.69
CA HIS A 398 -7.35 -3.53 -6.08
C HIS A 398 -6.32 -4.58 -5.68
N ILE A 399 -6.79 -5.76 -5.24
CA ILE A 399 -5.94 -6.92 -4.94
C ILE A 399 -5.77 -7.75 -6.22
N ASN A 400 -6.90 -8.19 -6.79
CA ASN A 400 -6.95 -8.88 -8.07
C ASN A 400 -8.41 -8.89 -8.59
N ALA A 401 -8.59 -9.28 -9.84
CA ALA A 401 -9.90 -9.65 -10.38
C ALA A 401 -9.79 -10.90 -11.26
N PHE A 402 -10.89 -11.64 -11.40
CA PHE A 402 -10.93 -12.81 -12.28
C PHE A 402 -12.34 -13.15 -12.72
N GLU A 403 -12.44 -13.94 -13.79
CA GLU A 403 -13.71 -14.44 -14.32
C GLU A 403 -14.03 -15.82 -13.74
N GLN A 404 -15.31 -16.08 -13.46
CA GLN A 404 -15.82 -17.39 -13.03
C GLN A 404 -17.16 -17.68 -13.70
N ASN A 405 -17.69 -18.90 -13.49
CA ASN A 405 -18.95 -19.35 -14.09
C ASN A 405 -18.96 -19.13 -15.61
N ASP A 406 -17.93 -19.65 -16.28
CA ASP A 406 -17.73 -19.55 -17.73
C ASP A 406 -17.71 -18.12 -18.29
N GLY A 407 -17.38 -17.13 -17.43
CA GLY A 407 -17.26 -15.73 -17.80
C GLY A 407 -18.50 -14.89 -17.52
N SER A 408 -19.59 -15.50 -17.00
CA SER A 408 -20.81 -14.78 -16.65
C SER A 408 -20.64 -13.89 -15.42
N GLU A 409 -19.63 -14.15 -14.59
CA GLU A 409 -19.34 -13.38 -13.39
C GLU A 409 -17.88 -12.90 -13.34
N VAL A 410 -17.70 -11.68 -12.85
CA VAL A 410 -16.38 -11.11 -12.56
C VAL A 410 -16.23 -10.89 -11.05
N VAL A 411 -15.24 -11.53 -10.46
CA VAL A 411 -14.84 -11.36 -9.06
C VAL A 411 -13.82 -10.22 -8.98
N VAL A 412 -14.01 -9.30 -8.03
CA VAL A 412 -13.14 -8.15 -7.80
C VAL A 412 -12.83 -8.04 -6.31
N ASP A 413 -11.55 -8.20 -5.96
CA ASP A 413 -11.05 -8.08 -4.60
C ASP A 413 -10.34 -6.74 -4.40
N VAL A 414 -10.63 -6.03 -3.31
CA VAL A 414 -10.08 -4.69 -3.03
C VAL A 414 -9.79 -4.46 -1.55
N CYS A 415 -8.90 -3.52 -1.26
CA CYS A 415 -8.73 -2.91 0.06
C CYS A 415 -9.68 -1.69 0.17
N ALA A 416 -10.78 -1.85 0.91
CA ALA A 416 -11.91 -0.93 0.93
C ALA A 416 -12.02 -0.09 2.20
N TYR A 417 -12.35 1.18 2.05
CA TYR A 417 -12.64 2.14 3.09
C TYR A 417 -14.08 2.60 3.02
N ASP A 418 -14.63 2.92 4.18
CA ASP A 418 -15.99 3.45 4.34
C ASP A 418 -16.01 4.99 4.43
N ASP A 419 -14.83 5.63 4.46
CA ASP A 419 -14.62 7.08 4.53
C ASP A 419 -13.23 7.49 4.00
N ASP A 420 -12.84 8.76 4.17
CA ASP A 420 -11.53 9.31 3.83
C ASP A 420 -10.62 9.55 5.06
N ALA A 421 -10.87 8.87 6.19
CA ALA A 421 -10.07 9.08 7.41
C ALA A 421 -8.60 8.68 7.22
N PHE A 422 -8.34 7.57 6.51
CA PHE A 422 -6.96 7.09 6.30
C PHE A 422 -6.11 8.10 5.53
N ILE A 423 -6.62 8.63 4.41
CA ILE A 423 -5.89 9.65 3.64
C ILE A 423 -5.65 10.92 4.46
N ARG A 424 -6.59 11.32 5.33
CA ARG A 424 -6.40 12.46 6.26
C ARG A 424 -5.40 12.16 7.38
N SER A 425 -5.24 10.90 7.77
CA SER A 425 -4.26 10.50 8.79
C SER A 425 -2.80 10.54 8.30
N MET A 426 -2.59 10.63 6.98
CA MET A 426 -1.28 10.68 6.34
C MET A 426 -0.66 12.09 6.30
N TYR A 427 -1.31 13.08 6.92
CA TYR A 427 -0.68 14.35 7.27
C TYR A 427 0.44 14.14 8.31
N LEU A 428 1.53 14.91 8.17
CA LEU A 428 2.73 14.83 8.99
C LEU A 428 2.67 15.77 10.22
N ASP A 429 1.73 16.71 10.25
CA ASP A 429 1.43 17.57 11.39
C ASP A 429 0.32 17.01 12.29
N HIS A 430 -0.09 15.76 12.04
CA HIS A 430 -1.23 15.14 12.71
C HIS A 430 -0.93 14.82 14.19
N ASP A 431 -1.79 15.32 15.08
CA ASP A 431 -1.76 15.01 16.50
C ASP A 431 -2.26 13.57 16.72
N SER A 432 -1.52 12.77 17.48
CA SER A 432 -1.80 11.37 17.90
C SER A 432 -3.20 11.08 18.50
N ARG A 433 -4.08 12.09 18.61
CA ARG A 433 -5.37 12.04 19.30
C ARG A 433 -6.60 11.98 18.37
N THR A 434 -6.40 11.96 17.06
CA THR A 434 -7.48 11.93 16.05
C THR A 434 -7.98 10.51 15.73
N PRO A 435 -9.27 10.35 15.34
CA PRO A 435 -9.91 9.05 15.26
C PRO A 435 -9.60 8.29 13.96
N ASN A 436 -9.34 6.99 14.09
CA ASN A 436 -9.36 5.92 13.08
C ASN A 436 -8.28 5.93 11.97
N THR A 437 -7.06 5.57 12.35
CA THR A 437 -5.87 5.29 11.50
C THR A 437 -5.89 3.90 10.83
N ARG A 438 -7.08 3.38 10.50
CA ARG A 438 -7.22 1.97 10.09
C ARG A 438 -6.98 1.80 8.60
N PHE A 439 -6.23 0.76 8.22
CA PHE A 439 -6.20 0.25 6.86
C PHE A 439 -7.58 -0.23 6.36
N GLY A 440 -7.66 -0.46 5.06
CA GLY A 440 -8.86 -0.93 4.38
C GLY A 440 -9.31 -2.31 4.85
N GLN A 441 -10.59 -2.59 4.68
CA GLN A 441 -11.15 -3.94 4.80
C GLN A 441 -10.96 -4.66 3.47
N VAL A 442 -10.46 -5.88 3.50
CA VAL A 442 -10.41 -6.70 2.29
C VAL A 442 -11.84 -7.14 1.94
N ARG A 443 -12.35 -6.72 0.79
CA ARG A 443 -13.71 -7.00 0.31
C ARG A 443 -13.70 -7.66 -1.06
N ARG A 444 -14.56 -8.66 -1.24
CA ARG A 444 -14.80 -9.36 -2.51
C ARG A 444 -16.18 -9.00 -3.06
N PHE A 445 -16.19 -8.38 -4.22
CA PHE A 445 -17.38 -8.10 -5.02
C PHE A 445 -17.49 -9.15 -6.14
N VAL A 446 -18.72 -9.57 -6.45
CA VAL A 446 -19.00 -10.47 -7.58
C VAL A 446 -20.02 -9.78 -8.47
N LEU A 447 -19.60 -9.48 -9.70
CA LEU A 447 -20.37 -8.77 -10.71
C LEU A 447 -21.02 -9.81 -11.64
N ASP A 448 -22.33 -9.99 -11.55
CA ASP A 448 -23.11 -10.84 -12.46
C ASP A 448 -23.38 -10.02 -13.73
N LEU A 449 -22.74 -10.41 -14.84
CA LEU A 449 -22.79 -9.69 -16.12
C LEU A 449 -23.99 -10.11 -16.99
N GLU A 450 -24.51 -11.32 -16.80
CA GLU A 450 -25.61 -11.86 -17.62
C GLU A 450 -26.98 -11.76 -16.93
N GLY A 451 -27.01 -11.47 -15.63
CA GLY A 451 -28.23 -11.35 -14.85
C GLY A 451 -28.91 -12.71 -14.70
N GLY A 452 -28.37 -13.55 -13.82
CA GLY A 452 -28.77 -14.96 -13.70
C GLY A 452 -30.28 -15.20 -13.71
N CYS A 453 -30.72 -16.22 -14.48
CA CYS A 453 -32.04 -16.84 -14.73
C CYS A 453 -33.38 -16.07 -14.62
N SER A 454 -33.43 -14.87 -14.03
CA SER A 454 -34.68 -14.18 -13.70
C SER A 454 -34.63 -12.65 -13.82
N SER A 455 -33.51 -12.01 -14.19
CA SER A 455 -33.48 -10.56 -14.46
C SER A 455 -32.44 -10.20 -15.53
N SER A 456 -32.87 -9.61 -16.64
CA SER A 456 -32.07 -9.31 -17.83
C SER A 456 -31.10 -8.12 -17.69
N SER A 457 -30.53 -7.86 -16.51
CA SER A 457 -29.61 -6.74 -16.28
C SER A 457 -28.44 -7.12 -15.37
N PRO A 458 -27.21 -6.65 -15.68
CA PRO A 458 -26.05 -6.83 -14.82
C PRO A 458 -26.28 -6.32 -13.40
N ARG A 459 -25.81 -7.06 -12.38
CA ARG A 459 -26.05 -6.73 -10.96
C ARG A 459 -24.89 -7.12 -10.06
N LEU A 460 -24.88 -6.58 -8.84
CA LEU A 460 -23.96 -7.01 -7.79
C LEU A 460 -24.56 -8.21 -7.05
N THR A 461 -23.80 -9.29 -6.92
CA THR A 461 -24.19 -10.44 -6.10
C THR A 461 -23.97 -10.13 -4.62
N HIS A 462 -24.95 -10.47 -3.78
CA HIS A 462 -24.93 -10.24 -2.33
C HIS A 462 -24.98 -11.56 -1.54
N PRO A 463 -24.41 -11.60 -0.31
CA PRO A 463 -23.69 -10.52 0.36
C PRO A 463 -22.26 -10.33 -0.19
N VAL A 464 -21.75 -9.09 -0.11
CA VAL A 464 -20.33 -8.80 -0.36
C VAL A 464 -19.51 -9.47 0.75
N ARG A 465 -18.54 -10.31 0.39
CA ARG A 465 -17.70 -10.99 1.39
C ARG A 465 -16.67 -10.01 1.92
N CYS A 466 -16.55 -9.93 3.25
CA CYS A 466 -15.56 -9.10 3.93
C CYS A 466 -14.66 -9.98 4.80
N TYR A 467 -13.35 -9.87 4.61
CA TYR A 467 -12.36 -10.66 5.35
C TYR A 467 -11.92 -9.98 6.66
N SER A 468 -12.45 -8.79 6.98
CA SER A 468 -12.18 -8.12 8.26
C SER A 468 -12.79 -8.84 9.46
N GLN A 469 -13.74 -9.76 9.25
CA GLN A 469 -14.30 -10.57 10.35
C GLN A 469 -13.24 -11.46 11.04
N GLY A 470 -12.10 -11.70 10.40
CA GLY A 470 -10.93 -12.35 11.02
C GLY A 470 -10.01 -11.39 11.78
N GLY A 471 -10.40 -10.13 11.99
CA GLY A 471 -9.58 -9.11 12.66
C GLY A 471 -8.47 -8.51 11.80
N LEU A 472 -8.49 -8.74 10.48
CA LEU A 472 -7.47 -8.28 9.54
C LEU A 472 -7.95 -7.07 8.73
N ARG A 473 -7.16 -5.99 8.79
CA ARG A 473 -7.24 -4.87 7.85
C ARG A 473 -5.94 -4.78 7.08
N GLY A 474 -6.03 -4.49 5.80
CA GLY A 474 -4.92 -4.64 4.86
C GLY A 474 -4.82 -3.50 3.87
N GLU A 475 -3.59 -3.24 3.46
CA GLU A 475 -3.20 -2.28 2.43
C GLU A 475 -1.96 -2.77 1.68
N MET A 476 -1.62 -2.07 0.59
CA MET A 476 -0.51 -2.41 -0.30
C MET A 476 -0.51 -3.91 -0.68
N PRO A 477 -1.63 -4.42 -1.23
CA PRO A 477 -1.77 -5.83 -1.53
C PRO A 477 -0.82 -6.24 -2.64
N ARG A 478 -0.25 -7.43 -2.50
CA ARG A 478 0.51 -8.13 -3.53
C ARG A 478 -0.02 -9.55 -3.67
N ILE A 479 0.11 -10.09 -4.88
CA ILE A 479 -0.21 -11.47 -5.22
C ILE A 479 0.98 -12.07 -5.96
N ASN A 480 0.92 -13.36 -6.27
CA ASN A 480 1.77 -13.88 -7.35
C ASN A 480 1.25 -13.31 -8.68
N GLU A 481 2.02 -12.43 -9.31
CA GLU A 481 1.62 -11.71 -10.54
C GLU A 481 1.34 -12.66 -11.72
N LEU A 482 1.80 -13.91 -11.68
CA LEU A 482 1.42 -14.96 -12.65
C LEU A 482 -0.09 -15.29 -12.62
N TYR A 483 -0.76 -14.92 -11.52
CA TYR A 483 -2.19 -15.11 -11.28
C TYR A 483 -2.99 -13.79 -11.42
N ASN A 484 -2.36 -12.69 -11.82
CA ASN A 484 -3.06 -11.43 -12.10
C ASN A 484 -4.10 -11.63 -13.21
N GLY A 485 -5.33 -11.20 -12.97
CA GLY A 485 -6.45 -11.40 -13.89
C GLY A 485 -6.97 -12.85 -13.98
N ARG A 486 -6.55 -13.73 -13.07
CA ARG A 486 -6.89 -15.16 -13.03
C ARG A 486 -7.33 -15.57 -11.62
N ARG A 487 -8.02 -16.71 -11.53
CA ARG A 487 -8.43 -17.28 -10.24
C ARG A 487 -7.19 -17.55 -9.39
N TYR A 488 -7.23 -17.10 -8.14
CA TYR A 488 -6.11 -17.10 -7.20
C TYR A 488 -6.65 -17.32 -5.78
N ARG A 489 -5.75 -17.66 -4.85
CA ARG A 489 -6.08 -17.99 -3.45
C ARG A 489 -5.39 -17.09 -2.44
N TYR A 490 -4.17 -16.62 -2.69
CA TYR A 490 -3.35 -15.95 -1.69
C TYR A 490 -3.14 -14.46 -1.99
N ALA A 491 -3.33 -13.63 -0.96
CA ALA A 491 -2.96 -12.22 -0.98
C ALA A 491 -1.98 -11.90 0.15
N TYR A 492 -0.97 -11.09 -0.14
CA TYR A 492 0.04 -10.63 0.82
C TYR A 492 -0.17 -9.14 1.07
N LEU A 493 -0.23 -8.72 2.33
CA LEU A 493 -0.69 -7.38 2.69
C LEU A 493 0.25 -6.76 3.73
N LEU A 494 0.41 -5.44 3.66
CA LEU A 494 0.72 -4.66 4.85
C LEU A 494 -0.56 -4.56 5.69
N SER A 495 -0.49 -4.81 6.98
CA SER A 495 -1.70 -5.06 7.78
C SER A 495 -1.65 -4.43 9.16
N GLN A 496 -2.85 -4.20 9.69
CA GLN A 496 -3.13 -3.76 11.06
C GLN A 496 -4.18 -4.68 11.67
N ALA A 497 -4.13 -4.85 12.99
CA ALA A 497 -5.15 -5.57 13.72
C ALA A 497 -6.40 -4.69 13.87
N ASP A 498 -7.59 -5.29 13.73
CA ASP A 498 -8.86 -4.56 13.86
C ASP A 498 -9.28 -4.28 15.32
N GLU A 499 -8.49 -4.77 16.31
CA GLU A 499 -8.78 -4.64 17.74
C GLU A 499 -8.28 -3.32 18.35
N ASP A 500 -9.10 -2.71 19.21
CA ASP A 500 -9.02 -1.30 19.64
C ASP A 500 -7.76 -0.90 20.44
N ASP A 501 -6.98 -1.86 20.97
CA ASP A 501 -5.85 -1.57 21.88
C ASP A 501 -4.46 -1.57 21.23
N ARG A 502 -4.33 -1.92 19.92
CA ARG A 502 -3.03 -2.01 19.19
C ARG A 502 -3.08 -1.41 17.78
N LYS A 503 -3.75 -0.25 17.64
CA LYS A 503 -4.02 0.42 16.35
C LYS A 503 -2.79 0.83 15.53
N GLU A 504 -1.59 0.76 16.12
CA GLU A 504 -0.34 1.19 15.49
C GLU A 504 0.59 0.04 15.12
N ASP A 505 0.23 -1.20 15.48
CA ASP A 505 1.03 -2.37 15.08
C ASP A 505 0.86 -2.64 13.59
N ILE A 506 1.90 -2.32 12.82
CA ILE A 506 1.99 -2.64 11.41
C ILE A 506 2.79 -3.92 11.23
N PHE A 507 2.23 -4.86 10.49
CA PHE A 507 2.80 -6.18 10.25
C PHE A 507 2.52 -6.65 8.83
N LEU A 508 3.22 -7.70 8.40
CA LEU A 508 2.90 -8.37 7.13
C LEU A 508 1.89 -9.49 7.39
N SER A 509 0.96 -9.68 6.47
CA SER A 509 0.07 -10.84 6.49
C SER A 509 0.01 -11.58 5.17
N LYS A 510 -0.27 -12.88 5.25
CA LYS A 510 -0.71 -13.72 4.13
C LYS A 510 -2.14 -14.13 4.39
N LEU A 511 -3.06 -13.74 3.52
CA LEU A 511 -4.49 -14.07 3.58
C LEU A 511 -4.81 -15.20 2.59
N ASP A 512 -5.41 -16.27 3.09
CA ASP A 512 -6.05 -17.31 2.29
C ASP A 512 -7.50 -16.87 2.00
N LEU A 513 -7.79 -16.55 0.74
CA LEU A 513 -9.10 -16.04 0.32
C LEU A 513 -10.15 -17.15 0.21
N ASP A 514 -9.77 -18.42 0.20
CA ASP A 514 -10.74 -19.51 0.24
C ASP A 514 -11.26 -19.69 1.66
N SER A 515 -10.37 -19.89 2.65
CA SER A 515 -10.78 -20.11 4.05
C SER A 515 -11.07 -18.82 4.82
N GLY A 516 -10.39 -17.73 4.49
CA GLY A 516 -10.37 -16.48 5.26
C GLY A 516 -9.35 -16.45 6.40
N ASP A 517 -8.56 -17.52 6.57
CA ASP A 517 -7.47 -17.57 7.54
C ASP A 517 -6.28 -16.74 7.08
N TRP A 518 -5.46 -16.28 8.01
CA TRP A 518 -4.26 -15.52 7.69
C TRP A 518 -3.09 -15.79 8.63
N LEU A 519 -1.88 -15.60 8.12
CA LEU A 519 -0.62 -15.67 8.86
C LEU A 519 -0.07 -14.27 9.12
N ARG A 520 0.69 -14.12 10.21
CA ARG A 520 1.30 -12.85 10.65
C ARG A 520 2.81 -12.97 10.70
N TRP A 521 3.50 -11.94 10.22
CA TRP A 521 4.93 -11.72 10.45
C TRP A 521 5.14 -10.31 10.97
N GLN A 522 5.89 -10.18 12.05
CA GLN A 522 6.29 -8.91 12.65
C GLN A 522 7.62 -9.09 13.36
N CYS A 523 8.43 -8.03 13.39
CA CYS A 523 9.63 -7.95 14.19
C CYS A 523 9.59 -6.69 15.06
N ALA A 524 10.00 -6.81 16.33
CA ALA A 524 10.11 -5.66 17.21
C ALA A 524 11.07 -4.62 16.61
N ASP A 525 10.78 -3.33 16.79
CA ASP A 525 11.55 -2.17 16.31
C ASP A 525 11.69 -2.04 14.78
N TRP A 526 11.14 -2.96 13.98
CA TRP A 526 11.21 -2.90 12.53
C TRP A 526 9.82 -2.78 11.92
N VAL A 527 9.64 -1.77 11.08
CA VAL A 527 8.37 -1.56 10.37
C VAL A 527 8.52 -1.97 8.91
N PRO A 528 7.74 -2.95 8.44
CA PRO A 528 7.79 -3.39 7.05
C PRO A 528 7.07 -2.41 6.11
N SER A 529 7.44 -2.46 4.84
CA SER A 529 6.71 -1.86 3.72
C SER A 529 6.06 -2.96 2.87
N GLU A 530 5.52 -2.60 1.69
CA GLU A 530 4.88 -3.53 0.75
C GLU A 530 5.64 -4.88 0.57
N PRO A 531 4.99 -6.05 0.75
CA PRO A 531 5.61 -7.36 0.57
C PRO A 531 5.51 -7.86 -0.87
N VAL A 532 6.54 -7.63 -1.69
CA VAL A 532 6.56 -8.02 -3.11
C VAL A 532 6.83 -9.51 -3.27
N MET A 533 5.91 -10.23 -3.92
CA MET A 533 6.05 -11.66 -4.21
C MET A 533 6.96 -11.91 -5.42
N VAL A 534 7.94 -12.78 -5.24
CA VAL A 534 8.82 -13.28 -6.30
C VAL A 534 8.62 -14.79 -6.41
N PRO A 535 8.01 -15.29 -7.51
CA PRO A 535 7.78 -16.71 -7.68
C PRO A 535 9.10 -17.45 -7.88
N LYS A 536 9.18 -18.67 -7.36
CA LYS A 536 10.31 -19.54 -7.65
C LYS A 536 10.30 -19.89 -9.16
N PRO A 537 11.43 -19.75 -9.87
CA PRO A 537 11.49 -20.05 -11.30
C PRO A 537 10.98 -21.46 -11.63
N GLY A 538 10.04 -21.54 -12.57
CA GLY A 538 9.46 -22.80 -13.03
C GLY A 538 8.44 -23.44 -12.09
N SER A 539 8.06 -22.79 -10.98
CA SER A 539 7.01 -23.32 -10.12
C SER A 539 5.62 -23.06 -10.66
N GLU A 540 4.73 -24.03 -10.49
CA GLU A 540 3.29 -23.91 -10.80
C GLU A 540 2.45 -23.68 -9.53
N VAL A 541 3.06 -23.78 -8.34
CA VAL A 541 2.38 -23.58 -7.07
C VAL A 541 2.26 -22.09 -6.78
N GLU A 542 1.05 -21.60 -6.51
CA GLU A 542 0.74 -20.17 -6.38
C GLU A 542 1.62 -19.43 -5.37
N ASP A 543 1.90 -20.05 -4.22
CA ASP A 543 2.69 -19.49 -3.11
C ASP A 543 4.09 -20.09 -2.98
N ASP A 544 4.62 -20.77 -4.00
CA ASP A 544 6.01 -21.24 -4.04
C ASP A 544 6.94 -20.14 -4.57
N GLY A 545 7.62 -19.49 -3.63
CA GLY A 545 8.47 -18.34 -3.89
C GLY A 545 8.80 -17.63 -2.59
N VAL A 546 9.20 -16.37 -2.71
CA VAL A 546 9.51 -15.52 -1.55
C VAL A 546 8.75 -14.21 -1.59
N LEU A 547 8.64 -13.57 -0.43
CA LEU A 547 8.24 -12.17 -0.31
C LEU A 547 9.46 -11.33 0.06
N LEU A 548 9.61 -10.20 -0.62
CA LEU A 548 10.61 -9.18 -0.33
C LEU A 548 9.92 -7.95 0.25
N SER A 549 10.34 -7.54 1.44
CA SER A 549 9.81 -6.32 2.07
C SER A 549 10.98 -5.47 2.57
N PRO A 550 11.07 -4.19 2.19
CA PRO A 550 11.96 -3.23 2.83
C PRO A 550 11.47 -2.93 4.24
N LEU A 551 12.38 -2.79 5.18
CA LEU A 551 12.08 -2.40 6.55
C LEU A 551 12.88 -1.17 6.92
N VAL A 552 12.22 -0.30 7.68
CA VAL A 552 12.88 0.78 8.40
C VAL A 552 12.88 0.46 9.87
N HIS A 553 13.97 0.81 10.55
CA HIS A 553 14.00 0.71 12.00
C HIS A 553 13.18 1.86 12.59
N ALA A 554 12.41 1.59 13.65
CA ALA A 554 11.43 2.52 14.22
C ALA A 554 12.09 3.75 14.87
N SER A 555 13.21 3.56 15.57
CA SER A 555 13.96 4.63 16.25
C SER A 555 15.29 5.02 15.58
N ASP A 556 16.12 4.05 15.21
CA ASP A 556 17.37 4.30 14.48
C ASP A 556 17.14 4.53 12.98
N GLU A 557 16.95 5.78 12.58
CA GLU A 557 16.65 6.13 11.18
C GLU A 557 17.78 5.79 10.18
N CYS A 558 19.01 5.61 10.67
CA CYS A 558 20.18 5.27 9.87
C CYS A 558 20.23 3.79 9.48
N GLN A 559 19.34 2.97 10.04
CA GLN A 559 19.22 1.55 9.74
C GLN A 559 18.00 1.21 8.88
N ARG A 560 18.21 0.28 7.95
CA ARG A 560 17.16 -0.34 7.13
C ARG A 560 17.49 -1.81 6.91
N ALA A 561 16.50 -2.59 6.51
CA ALA A 561 16.71 -3.99 6.19
C ALA A 561 15.91 -4.42 4.95
N LEU A 562 16.31 -5.55 4.39
CA LEU A 562 15.51 -6.33 3.46
C LEU A 562 15.13 -7.64 4.14
N LEU A 563 13.82 -7.90 4.26
CA LEU A 563 13.29 -9.18 4.70
C LEU A 563 13.02 -10.07 3.49
N VAL A 564 13.43 -11.34 3.62
CA VAL A 564 13.07 -12.42 2.70
C VAL A 564 12.23 -13.44 3.48
N LEU A 565 10.95 -13.55 3.14
CA LEU A 565 10.03 -14.55 3.70
C LEU A 565 9.76 -15.65 2.70
N ASP A 566 9.65 -16.89 3.16
CA ASP A 566 9.05 -17.97 2.39
C ASP A 566 7.54 -17.67 2.20
N ALA A 567 7.07 -17.60 0.95
CA ALA A 567 5.69 -17.18 0.68
C ALA A 567 4.65 -18.23 1.13
N ALA A 568 5.02 -19.51 1.14
CA ALA A 568 4.14 -20.61 1.55
C ALA A 568 3.93 -20.66 3.07
N SER A 569 5.01 -20.82 3.83
CA SER A 569 5.02 -20.98 5.29
C SER A 569 5.05 -19.66 6.06
N PHE A 570 5.34 -18.54 5.39
CA PHE A 570 5.48 -17.21 5.97
C PHE A 570 6.63 -17.10 7.00
N ARG A 571 7.61 -18.02 6.92
CA ARG A 571 8.80 -18.03 7.77
C ARG A 571 9.88 -17.13 7.20
N GLN A 572 10.64 -16.48 8.08
CA GLN A 572 11.81 -15.71 7.69
C GLN A 572 12.92 -16.63 7.20
N LEU A 573 13.35 -16.41 5.96
CA LEU A 573 14.51 -17.09 5.35
C LEU A 573 15.77 -16.26 5.58
N ALA A 574 15.70 -14.95 5.29
CA ALA A 574 16.81 -14.03 5.51
C ALA A 574 16.35 -12.66 6.00
N PHE A 575 17.24 -12.00 6.72
CA PHE A 575 17.11 -10.63 7.18
C PHE A 575 18.44 -9.91 6.93
N VAL A 576 18.46 -9.01 5.94
CA VAL A 576 19.68 -8.32 5.52
C VAL A 576 19.67 -6.90 6.06
N ARG A 577 20.62 -6.55 6.93
CA ARG A 577 20.73 -5.19 7.51
C ARG A 577 21.68 -4.32 6.72
N PHE A 578 21.29 -3.07 6.51
CA PHE A 578 22.12 -2.04 5.88
C PHE A 578 22.26 -0.86 6.85
N PHE A 579 23.49 -0.39 7.02
CA PHE A 579 23.84 0.71 7.91
C PHE A 579 24.31 1.89 7.07
N THR A 580 23.69 3.06 7.25
CA THR A 580 23.99 4.24 6.43
C THR A 580 24.19 5.47 7.29
N ASP A 581 24.75 6.53 6.71
CA ASP A 581 25.05 7.76 7.45
C ASP A 581 23.86 8.75 7.50
N CYS A 582 22.69 8.38 6.97
CA CYS A 582 21.53 9.26 6.86
C CYS A 582 20.22 8.50 7.07
N ALA A 583 19.16 9.22 7.44
CA ALA A 583 17.85 8.63 7.65
C ALA A 583 17.26 8.04 6.36
N ALA A 584 16.54 6.92 6.46
CA ALA A 584 15.68 6.41 5.38
C ALA A 584 14.19 6.49 5.76
N PRO A 585 13.38 7.15 4.91
CA PRO A 585 11.92 7.08 5.02
C PRO A 585 11.38 5.73 4.56
N ALA A 586 10.18 5.41 5.04
CA ALA A 586 9.35 4.31 4.51
C ALA A 586 9.02 4.49 3.02
N THR A 587 8.65 3.40 2.37
CA THR A 587 8.39 3.33 0.92
C THR A 587 6.93 3.00 0.62
N PHE A 588 6.54 3.17 -0.65
CA PHE A 588 5.22 2.78 -1.16
C PHE A 588 5.36 1.51 -1.99
N HIS A 589 5.54 1.63 -3.31
CA HIS A 589 5.45 0.51 -4.24
C HIS A 589 6.76 0.26 -4.98
N GLY A 590 6.85 -0.94 -5.54
CA GLY A 590 7.99 -1.33 -6.34
C GLY A 590 7.81 -2.63 -7.11
N CYS A 591 8.88 -3.06 -7.76
CA CYS A 591 8.93 -4.28 -8.54
C CYS A 591 10.26 -5.01 -8.36
N PHE A 592 10.22 -6.33 -8.53
CA PHE A 592 11.42 -7.14 -8.62
C PHE A 592 11.76 -7.42 -10.08
N LEU A 593 12.97 -7.07 -10.48
CA LEU A 593 13.53 -7.38 -11.80
C LEU A 593 14.43 -8.60 -11.66
N GLN A 594 13.96 -9.75 -12.13
CA GLN A 594 14.74 -10.98 -12.16
C GLN A 594 15.96 -10.80 -13.07
N ALA A 595 17.14 -11.20 -12.59
CA ALA A 595 18.34 -11.24 -13.40
C ALA A 595 18.25 -12.39 -14.41
N SER A 596 18.70 -12.12 -15.64
CA SER A 596 18.79 -13.11 -16.72
C SER A 596 19.86 -14.17 -16.47
#